data_AF-X6P0P7-F1
#
_entry.id   AF-X6P0P7-F1
#
_cell.length_a   1.000
_cell.length_b   1.000
_cell.length_c   1.000
_cell.angle_alpha   90.00
_cell.angle_beta   90.00
_cell.angle_gamma   90.00
#
_symmetry.space_group_name_H-M   'P 1'
#
loop_
_entity.id
_entity.type
_entity.pdbx_description
1 polymer ?
#
loop_
_entity_poly.entity_id
_entity_poly.type
_entity_poly.pdbx_seq_one_letter_code
_entity_poly.pdbx_strand_id
1 'polypeptide(L)'
;MSTTTPPAGTIVFNRKMKQAQKRYAAELSNSPEYDYFRLETANRLISRLQDVDREFPKALEIGANSGQVYKELINYVRMYPNDKRPGSAMVVNSLFYFHDRLCLGITCNEKKT
;
A
#
# COMPACT_ATOMS: atom_id res chain seq x y z
N MET A 1 14.33 11.01 -36.79
CA MET A 1 13.52 10.33 -35.77
C MET A 1 12.41 9.58 -36.49
N SER A 2 12.44 8.25 -36.50
CA SER A 2 11.44 7.43 -37.19
C SER A 2 10.18 7.32 -36.33
N THR A 3 9.05 7.85 -36.81
CA THR A 3 7.75 7.71 -36.15
C THR A 3 7.10 6.40 -36.61
N THR A 4 7.40 5.30 -35.92
CA THR A 4 6.66 4.05 -36.09
C THR A 4 5.25 4.22 -35.52
N THR A 5 4.31 4.57 -36.39
CA THR A 5 2.88 4.51 -36.05
C THR A 5 2.54 3.06 -35.69
N PRO A 6 2.02 2.79 -34.47
CA PRO A 6 1.64 1.44 -34.09
C PRO A 6 0.61 0.88 -35.08
N PRO A 7 0.70 -0.40 -35.48
CA PRO A 7 -0.25 -0.99 -36.42
C PRO A 7 -1.68 -0.83 -35.89
N ALA A 8 -2.61 -0.48 -36.80
CA ALA A 8 -4.02 -0.27 -36.48
C ALA A 8 -4.58 -1.51 -35.77
N GLY A 9 -5.05 -1.35 -34.53
CA GLY A 9 -5.48 -2.44 -33.64
C GLY A 9 -4.55 -2.73 -32.46
N THR A 10 -3.41 -2.04 -32.35
CA THR A 10 -2.54 -2.16 -31.18
C THR A 10 -3.20 -1.53 -29.96
N ILE A 11 -3.60 -2.35 -28.99
CA ILE A 11 -4.03 -1.87 -27.67
C ILE A 11 -2.80 -1.38 -26.90
N VAL A 12 -2.49 -0.09 -27.02
CA VAL A 12 -1.34 0.56 -26.35
C VAL A 12 -1.37 0.33 -24.84
N PHE A 13 -2.57 0.26 -24.24
CA PHE A 13 -2.76 -0.01 -22.81
C PHE A 13 -3.55 -1.29 -22.58
N ASN A 14 -2.89 -2.44 -22.70
CA ASN A 14 -3.49 -3.73 -22.36
C ASN A 14 -3.46 -3.96 -20.84
N ARG A 15 -4.63 -3.84 -20.19
CA ARG A 15 -4.77 -4.00 -18.73
C ARG A 15 -4.34 -5.39 -18.25
N LYS A 16 -4.69 -6.44 -18.99
CA LYS A 16 -4.32 -7.83 -18.66
C LYS A 16 -2.81 -8.01 -18.69
N MET A 17 -2.16 -7.49 -19.73
CA MET A 17 -0.69 -7.54 -19.83
C MET A 17 -0.02 -6.75 -18.71
N LYS A 18 -0.49 -5.54 -18.41
CA LYS A 18 0.04 -4.76 -17.28
C LYS A 18 -0.10 -5.48 -15.95
N GLN A 19 -1.21 -6.19 -15.74
CA GLN A 19 -1.41 -6.96 -14.53
C GLN A 19 -0.50 -8.20 -14.46
N ALA A 20 -0.31 -8.90 -15.57
CA ALA A 20 0.65 -10.00 -15.66
C ALA A 20 2.08 -9.53 -15.38
N GLN A 21 2.50 -8.40 -15.97
CA GLN A 21 3.79 -7.77 -15.68
C GLN A 21 3.96 -7.45 -14.19
N LYS A 22 2.91 -6.91 -13.54
CA LYS A 22 2.93 -6.64 -12.10
C LYS A 22 3.07 -7.91 -11.26
N ARG A 23 2.40 -9.00 -11.65
CA ARG A 23 2.48 -10.30 -10.96
C ARG A 23 3.89 -10.89 -11.07
N TYR A 24 4.44 -10.94 -12.28
CA TYR A 24 5.80 -11.44 -12.50
C TYR A 24 6.86 -10.63 -11.74
N ALA A 25 6.71 -9.30 -11.70
CA ALA A 25 7.61 -8.46 -10.93
C ALA A 25 7.56 -8.76 -9.42
N ALA A 26 6.39 -9.16 -8.88
CA ALA A 26 6.23 -9.50 -7.47
C ALA A 26 6.75 -10.91 -7.11
N GLU A 27 6.91 -11.81 -8.10
CA GLU A 27 7.46 -13.16 -7.91
C GLU A 27 8.99 -13.18 -7.87
N LEU A 28 9.65 -12.10 -8.31
CA LEU A 28 11.10 -11.98 -8.27
C LEU A 28 11.62 -11.93 -6.83
N SER A 29 12.70 -12.66 -6.54
CA SER A 29 13.32 -12.71 -5.21
C SER A 29 13.86 -11.36 -4.74
N ASN A 30 14.27 -10.49 -5.67
CA ASN A 30 14.74 -9.13 -5.38
C ASN A 30 13.61 -8.07 -5.43
N SER A 31 12.34 -8.48 -5.57
CA SER A 31 11.21 -7.54 -5.53
C SER A 31 11.22 -6.60 -4.32
N PRO A 32 11.60 -7.03 -3.09
CA PRO A 32 11.66 -6.13 -1.94
C PRO A 32 12.67 -4.99 -2.07
N GLU A 33 13.76 -5.20 -2.81
CA GLU A 33 14.83 -4.21 -3.00
C GLU A 33 14.30 -2.96 -3.71
N TYR A 34 13.34 -3.14 -4.63
CA TYR A 34 12.71 -2.05 -5.38
C TYR A 34 11.55 -1.35 -4.66
N ASP A 35 11.18 -1.82 -3.47
CA ASP A 35 10.15 -1.19 -2.64
C ASP A 35 10.71 -0.08 -1.73
N TYR A 36 12.01 0.19 -1.77
CA TYR A 36 12.69 1.19 -0.92
C TYR A 36 11.99 2.56 -0.90
N PHE A 37 11.60 3.08 -2.07
CA PHE A 37 10.96 4.39 -2.16
C PHE A 37 9.59 4.38 -1.47
N ARG A 38 8.86 3.26 -1.56
CA ARG A 38 7.56 3.10 -0.90
C ARG A 38 7.73 2.99 0.61
N LEU A 39 8.75 2.28 1.08
CA LEU A 39 9.09 2.17 2.50
C LEU A 39 9.48 3.52 3.08
N GLU A 40 10.35 4.27 2.40
CA GLU A 40 10.76 5.59 2.87
C GLU A 40 9.60 6.59 2.89
N THR A 41 8.74 6.56 1.86
CA THR A 41 7.53 7.39 1.82
C THR A 41 6.57 7.01 2.96
N ALA A 42 6.39 5.71 3.22
CA ALA A 42 5.55 5.24 4.32
C ALA A 42 6.08 5.72 5.68
N ASN A 43 7.38 5.59 5.93
CA ASN A 43 8.01 6.06 7.17
C ASN A 43 7.79 7.56 7.39
N ARG A 44 8.01 8.38 6.35
CA ARG A 44 7.76 9.83 6.44
C ARG A 44 6.29 10.16 6.66
N LEU A 45 5.39 9.42 6.01
CA LEU A 45 3.95 9.62 6.15
C LEU A 45 3.50 9.34 7.58
N ILE A 46 3.95 8.24 8.19
CA ILE A 46 3.63 7.90 9.58
C ILE A 46 4.18 8.95 10.54
N SER A 47 5.41 9.43 10.32
CA SER A 47 5.98 10.52 11.13
C SER A 47 5.13 11.79 11.07
N ARG A 48 4.61 12.17 9.89
CA ARG A 48 3.72 13.33 9.75
C ARG A 48 2.32 13.10 10.30
N LEU A 49 1.84 11.86 10.32
CA LEU A 49 0.53 11.52 10.87
C LEU A 49 0.47 11.74 12.39
N GLN A 50 1.62 11.71 13.09
CA GLN A 50 1.72 12.06 14.51
C GLN A 50 1.51 13.55 14.77
N ASP A 51 1.84 14.40 13.80
CA ASP A 51 1.70 15.85 13.92
C ASP A 51 0.21 16.30 13.82
N VAL A 52 -0.69 15.40 13.44
CA VAL A 52 -2.11 15.67 13.25
C VAL A 52 -2.89 15.35 14.53
N ASP A 53 -3.38 16.38 15.22
CA ASP A 53 -4.22 16.24 16.43
C ASP A 53 -5.69 15.94 16.08
N ARG A 54 -5.93 14.85 15.35
CA ARG A 54 -7.27 14.37 14.99
C ARG A 54 -7.36 12.86 15.09
N GLU A 55 -8.53 12.38 15.50
CA GLU A 55 -8.81 10.96 15.57
C GLU A 55 -9.45 10.44 14.27
N PHE A 56 -8.88 9.37 13.74
CA PHE A 56 -9.34 8.66 12.54
C PHE A 56 -9.71 7.23 12.92
N PRO A 57 -10.93 6.96 13.40
CA PRO A 57 -11.30 5.63 13.87
C PRO A 57 -11.16 4.54 12.79
N LYS A 58 -11.24 4.92 11.51
CA LYS A 58 -10.99 4.05 10.36
C LYS A 58 -10.17 4.78 9.31
N ALA A 59 -9.22 4.07 8.71
CA ALA A 59 -8.45 4.54 7.56
C ALA A 59 -8.57 3.54 6.39
N LEU A 60 -8.70 4.09 5.17
CA LEU A 60 -8.70 3.34 3.92
C LEU A 60 -7.51 3.80 3.08
N GLU A 61 -6.63 2.86 2.75
CA GLU A 61 -5.52 3.11 1.82
C GLU A 61 -5.95 2.70 0.40
N ILE A 62 -6.14 3.67 -0.49
CA ILE A 62 -6.48 3.41 -1.89
C ILE A 62 -5.19 3.16 -2.67
N GLY A 63 -5.15 2.07 -3.44
CA GLY A 63 -3.97 1.76 -4.26
C GLY A 63 -2.75 1.32 -3.46
N ALA A 64 -2.98 0.71 -2.29
CA ALA A 64 -1.98 0.34 -1.29
C ALA A 64 -0.83 -0.59 -1.73
N ASN A 65 -0.84 -1.05 -2.98
CA ASN A 65 0.12 -1.96 -3.56
C ASN A 65 0.39 -3.22 -2.71
N SER A 66 1.49 -3.26 -1.96
CA SER A 66 1.92 -4.35 -1.07
C SER A 66 1.74 -4.01 0.42
N GLY A 67 1.18 -2.84 0.73
CA GLY A 67 0.75 -2.45 2.06
C GLY A 67 1.80 -1.76 2.89
N GLN A 68 2.71 -1.01 2.26
CA GLN A 68 3.87 -0.46 2.97
C GLN A 68 3.48 0.55 4.04
N VAL A 69 2.47 1.41 3.80
CA VAL A 69 1.97 2.33 4.83
C VAL A 69 1.36 1.59 6.01
N TYR A 70 0.54 0.57 5.74
CA TYR A 70 -0.01 -0.29 6.79
C TYR A 70 1.09 -0.99 7.61
N LYS A 71 2.08 -1.59 6.92
CA LYS A 71 3.20 -2.28 7.57
C LYS A 71 3.98 -1.33 8.47
N GLU A 72 4.31 -0.14 7.98
CA GLU A 72 5.05 0.84 8.79
C GLU A 72 4.22 1.40 9.95
N LEU A 73 2.90 1.54 9.79
CA LEU A 73 2.03 1.90 10.91
C LEU A 73 2.08 0.83 12.01
N ILE A 74 2.00 -0.46 11.66
CA ILE A 74 2.10 -1.56 12.62
C ILE A 74 3.48 -1.61 13.27
N ASN A 75 4.55 -1.41 12.49
CA ASN A 75 5.92 -1.33 13.03
C ASN A 75 6.06 -0.19 14.04
N TYR A 76 5.52 0.99 13.71
CA TYR A 76 5.54 2.15 14.59
C TYR A 76 4.81 1.87 15.91
N VAL A 77 3.59 1.32 15.87
CA VAL A 77 2.82 0.96 17.08
C VAL A 77 3.55 -0.09 17.93
N ARG A 78 4.29 -1.01 17.31
CA ARG A 78 5.13 -1.99 18.02
C ARG A 78 6.34 -1.33 18.69
N MET A 79 7.00 -0.40 18.03
CA MET A 79 8.20 0.28 18.54
C MET A 79 7.87 1.29 19.65
N TYR A 80 6.72 1.97 19.55
CA TYR A 80 6.30 3.04 20.46
C TYR A 80 4.92 2.72 21.07
N PRO A 81 4.83 1.72 21.97
CA PRO A 81 3.54 1.23 22.46
C PRO A 81 2.80 2.22 23.38
N ASN A 82 3.53 3.18 23.98
CA ASN A 82 2.98 4.16 24.91
C ASN A 82 2.64 5.50 24.24
N ASP A 83 3.09 5.72 23.01
CA ASP A 83 2.82 6.95 22.28
C ASP A 83 1.38 6.94 21.78
N LYS A 84 0.80 8.14 21.58
CA LYS A 84 -0.49 8.25 20.91
C LYS A 84 -0.36 7.60 19.53
N ARG A 85 -1.25 6.62 19.23
CA ARG A 85 -1.29 6.02 17.90
C ARG A 85 -1.42 7.14 16.87
N PRO A 86 -0.64 7.15 15.77
CA PRO A 86 -0.69 8.22 14.81
C PRO A 86 -2.09 8.28 14.20
N GLY A 87 -2.76 9.42 14.37
CA GLY A 87 -4.15 9.63 13.97
C GLY A 87 -5.19 8.78 14.75
N SER A 88 -4.87 8.22 15.91
CA SER A 88 -5.77 7.34 16.71
C SER A 88 -6.41 6.18 15.92
N ALA A 89 -5.78 5.73 14.83
CA ALA A 89 -6.35 4.71 13.95
C ALA A 89 -6.42 3.35 14.66
N MET A 90 -7.65 2.84 14.85
CA MET A 90 -7.89 1.48 15.38
C MET A 90 -7.94 0.42 14.28
N VAL A 91 -8.44 0.79 13.10
CA VAL A 91 -8.63 -0.14 11.98
C VAL A 91 -8.13 0.47 10.69
N VAL A 92 -7.05 -0.09 10.15
CA VAL A 92 -6.58 0.25 8.81
C VAL A 92 -6.91 -0.91 7.89
N ASN A 93 -7.92 -0.71 7.06
CA ASN A 93 -8.22 -1.65 5.98
C ASN A 93 -7.37 -1.23 4.80
N SER A 94 -6.33 -2.01 4.52
CA SER A 94 -5.56 -1.84 3.30
C SER A 94 -6.18 -2.73 2.22
N LEU A 95 -6.69 -2.09 1.17
CA LEU A 95 -7.30 -2.80 0.05
C LEU A 95 -6.20 -3.18 -0.94
N PHE A 96 -5.91 -4.48 -1.04
CA PHE A 96 -4.98 -4.98 -2.02
C PHE A 96 -5.72 -5.56 -3.21
N TYR A 97 -5.42 -5.04 -4.40
CA TYR A 97 -5.78 -5.70 -5.65
C TYR A 97 -4.68 -6.72 -5.98
N PHE A 98 -4.87 -7.94 -5.48
CA PHE A 98 -4.11 -9.11 -5.94
C PHE A 98 -5.07 -10.03 -6.68
N HIS A 99 -4.75 -10.36 -7.93
CA HIS A 99 -5.48 -11.38 -8.70
C HIS A 99 -6.96 -11.09 -9.07
N ASP A 100 -7.31 -9.86 -9.45
CA ASP A 100 -8.70 -9.46 -9.82
C ASP A 100 -9.77 -9.73 -8.74
N ARG A 101 -9.34 -10.06 -7.51
CA ARG A 101 -10.18 -10.11 -6.32
C ARG A 101 -9.81 -8.94 -5.42
N LEU A 102 -10.82 -8.30 -4.87
CA LEU A 102 -10.69 -7.33 -3.80
C LEU A 102 -10.29 -8.11 -2.55
N CYS A 103 -9.01 -8.16 -2.22
CA CYS A 103 -8.57 -8.73 -0.95
C CYS A 103 -8.60 -7.63 0.10
N LEU A 104 -9.66 -7.61 0.92
CA LEU A 104 -9.69 -6.84 2.16
C LEU A 104 -8.73 -7.52 3.14
N GLY A 105 -7.61 -6.86 3.43
CA GLY A 105 -6.72 -7.26 4.51
C GLY A 105 -7.35 -6.98 5.87
N ILE A 106 -7.68 -8.07 6.57
CA ILE A 106 -8.14 -8.29 7.96
C ILE A 106 -8.40 -7.04 8.83
N THR A 107 -9.65 -6.92 9.25
CA THR A 107 -10.12 -6.07 10.35
C THR A 107 -9.40 -6.42 11.66
N CYS A 108 -8.57 -5.54 12.21
CA CYS A 108 -8.14 -5.64 13.61
C CYS A 108 -9.24 -5.07 14.49
N ASN A 109 -10.10 -5.92 15.06
CA ASN A 109 -11.07 -5.50 16.07
C ASN A 109 -10.53 -5.91 17.45
N GLU A 110 -9.69 -5.06 18.04
CA GLU A 110 -9.44 -5.16 19.48
C GLU A 110 -10.62 -4.51 20.21
N LYS A 111 -11.65 -5.31 20.50
CA LYS A 111 -12.57 -4.97 21.58
C LYS A 111 -11.78 -5.05 22.89
N LYS A 112 -11.40 -3.89 23.45
CA LYS A 112 -11.06 -3.80 24.88
C LYS A 112 -12.36 -4.00 25.66
N THR A 113 -12.52 -5.18 26.26
CA THR A 113 -13.33 -5.40 27.47
C THR A 113 -12.62 -4.85 28.69
#